data_AF-A0A497QT06-F1
#
_entry.id   AF-A0A497QT06-F1
#
_cell.length_a   1.000
_cell.length_b   1.000
_cell.length_c   1.000
_cell.angle_alpha   90.00
_cell.angle_beta   90.00
_cell.angle_gamma   90.00
#
_symmetry.space_group_name_H-M   'P 1'
#
loop_
_entity.id
_entity.type
_entity.pdbx_description
1 polymer ?
#
loop_
_entity_poly.entity_id
_entity_poly.type
_entity_poly.pdbx_seq_one_letter_code
_entity_poly.pdbx_strand_id
1 'polypeptide(L)'
;MFNFYDFMIGFILSLPIGYASIKKKALTNGGVLFAFILGIIVAGFGGITWFLMLLTFYLTSSIITKYKKQAKSFVIDKFQKGGQRDIGQVLANGLIALIMVILENIYSSEIFFAGFIGAIATVTADTWGTELGILSKHSQFSSQH
;
A
#
# COMPACT_ATOMS: atom_id res chain seq x y z
N MET A 1 11.12 -17.46 11.99
CA MET A 1 10.21 -18.56 12.39
C MET A 1 8.79 -18.01 12.48
N PHE A 2 7.77 -18.78 12.09
CA PHE A 2 6.37 -18.31 12.11
C PHE A 2 5.88 -18.01 13.54
N ASN A 3 5.28 -16.83 13.73
CA ASN A 3 4.66 -16.39 14.98
C ASN A 3 3.13 -16.34 14.83
N PHE A 4 2.45 -17.22 15.56
CA PHE A 4 0.99 -17.32 15.53
C PHE A 4 0.29 -16.09 16.12
N TYR A 5 0.86 -15.46 17.15
CA TYR A 5 0.28 -14.27 17.77
C TYR A 5 0.29 -13.09 16.79
N ASP A 6 1.42 -12.84 16.14
CA ASP A 6 1.55 -11.78 15.15
C ASP A 6 0.65 -12.04 13.94
N PHE A 7 0.54 -13.30 13.49
CA PHE A 7 -0.40 -13.71 12.45
C PHE A 7 -1.86 -13.38 12.81
N MET A 8 -2.29 -13.68 14.04
CA MET A 8 -3.64 -13.35 14.52
C MET A 8 -3.88 -11.85 14.58
N ILE A 9 -2.89 -11.06 15.05
CA ILE A 9 -2.98 -9.61 15.05
C ILE A 9 -3.12 -9.08 13.61
N GLY A 10 -2.28 -9.55 12.70
CA GLY A 10 -2.34 -9.20 11.28
C GLY A 10 -3.68 -9.54 10.65
N PHE A 11 -4.24 -10.72 10.96
CA PHE A 11 -5.55 -11.17 10.49
C PHE A 11 -6.66 -10.23 10.98
N ILE A 12 -6.74 -10.00 12.30
CA ILE A 12 -7.78 -9.18 12.93
C ILE A 12 -7.72 -7.73 12.43
N LEU A 13 -6.52 -7.15 12.33
CA LEU A 13 -6.35 -5.77 11.84
C LEU A 13 -6.65 -5.64 10.34
N SER A 14 -6.30 -6.65 9.54
CA SER A 14 -6.48 -6.59 8.09
C SER A 14 -7.96 -6.63 7.67
N LEU A 15 -8.86 -7.20 8.48
CA LEU A 15 -10.31 -7.25 8.19
C LEU A 15 -10.96 -5.85 8.10
N PRO A 16 -10.93 -4.99 9.14
CA PRO A 16 -11.53 -3.66 9.06
C PRO A 16 -10.82 -2.77 8.03
N ILE A 17 -9.52 -2.96 7.82
CA ILE A 17 -8.74 -2.23 6.81
C ILE A 17 -9.17 -2.63 5.40
N GLY A 18 -9.34 -3.92 5.13
CA GLY A 18 -9.84 -4.43 3.86
C GLY A 18 -11.26 -3.91 3.56
N TYR A 19 -12.16 -3.98 4.55
CA TYR A 19 -13.50 -3.42 4.42
C TYR A 19 -13.48 -1.91 4.12
N ALA A 20 -12.69 -1.14 4.86
CA ALA A 20 -12.53 0.29 4.63
C ALA A 20 -11.95 0.59 3.24
N SER A 21 -11.09 -0.29 2.72
CA SER A 21 -10.44 -0.14 1.41
C SER A 21 -11.42 -0.32 0.25
N ILE A 22 -12.35 -1.27 0.35
CA ILE A 22 -13.47 -1.42 -0.61
C ILE A 22 -14.40 -0.21 -0.50
N LYS A 23 -14.83 0.15 0.71
CA LYS A 23 -15.77 1.27 0.94
C LYS A 23 -15.23 2.60 0.42
N LYS A 24 -13.93 2.83 0.58
CA LYS A 24 -13.24 4.04 0.10
C LYS A 24 -12.82 3.96 -1.37
N LYS A 25 -13.12 2.86 -2.09
CA LYS A 25 -12.68 2.62 -3.47
C LYS A 25 -11.17 2.83 -3.62
N ALA A 26 -10.38 2.31 -2.67
CA ALA A 26 -8.92 2.33 -2.68
C ALA A 26 -8.34 1.08 -3.36
N LEU A 27 -9.00 -0.07 -3.18
CA LEU A 27 -8.64 -1.37 -3.75
C LEU A 27 -9.89 -2.01 -4.37
N THR A 28 -9.69 -2.81 -5.41
CA THR A 28 -10.72 -3.73 -5.91
C THR A 28 -10.92 -4.89 -4.93
N ASN A 29 -12.01 -5.66 -5.06
CA ASN A 29 -12.25 -6.83 -4.20
C ASN A 29 -11.08 -7.84 -4.25
N GLY A 30 -10.54 -8.07 -5.46
CA GLY A 30 -9.35 -8.91 -5.64
C GLY A 30 -8.10 -8.28 -5.01
N GLY A 31 -7.91 -6.98 -5.19
CA GLY A 31 -6.81 -6.25 -4.55
C GLY A 31 -6.85 -6.37 -3.02
N VAL A 32 -8.04 -6.29 -2.41
CA VAL A 32 -8.20 -6.50 -0.96
C VAL A 32 -7.87 -7.93 -0.54
N LEU A 33 -8.33 -8.94 -1.28
CA LEU A 33 -8.01 -10.33 -0.96
C LEU A 33 -6.49 -10.56 -0.93
N PHE A 34 -5.77 -10.07 -1.94
CA PHE A 34 -4.31 -10.23 -2.00
C PHE A 34 -3.58 -9.35 -0.98
N ALA A 35 -4.04 -8.13 -0.73
CA ALA A 35 -3.47 -7.28 0.30
C ALA A 35 -3.64 -7.92 1.71
N PHE A 36 -4.78 -8.56 1.94
CA PHE A 36 -5.05 -9.32 3.15
C PHE A 36 -4.09 -10.51 3.30
N ILE A 37 -3.93 -11.33 2.25
CA ILE A 37 -3.00 -12.47 2.24
C ILE A 37 -1.56 -12.00 2.50
N LEU A 38 -1.11 -10.95 1.81
CA LEU A 38 0.22 -10.38 2.03
C LEU A 38 0.38 -9.88 3.47
N GLY A 39 -0.60 -9.14 3.99
CA GLY A 39 -0.57 -8.61 5.34
C GLY A 39 -0.43 -9.68 6.41
N ILE A 40 -1.21 -10.77 6.33
CA ILE A 40 -1.14 -11.86 7.32
C ILE A 40 0.15 -12.67 7.21
N ILE A 41 0.71 -12.86 6.00
CA ILE A 41 1.99 -13.54 5.83
C ILE A 41 3.12 -12.66 6.38
N VAL A 42 3.14 -11.37 6.05
CA VAL A 42 4.14 -10.42 6.58
C VAL A 42 4.06 -10.36 8.10
N ALA A 43 2.87 -10.32 8.69
CA ALA A 43 2.71 -10.36 10.14
C ALA A 43 3.19 -11.69 10.75
N GLY A 44 2.76 -12.82 10.19
CA GLY A 44 3.09 -14.14 10.76
C GLY A 44 4.57 -14.52 10.62
N PHE A 45 5.23 -14.14 9.54
CA PHE A 45 6.64 -14.47 9.31
C PHE A 45 7.59 -13.34 9.70
N GLY A 46 7.25 -12.08 9.44
CA GLY A 46 8.09 -10.92 9.77
C GLY A 46 7.85 -10.38 11.17
N GLY A 47 6.66 -10.58 11.73
CA GLY A 47 6.25 -10.02 13.01
C GLY A 47 5.56 -8.66 12.87
N ILE A 48 5.07 -8.14 14.01
CA ILE A 48 4.21 -6.96 14.05
C ILE A 48 4.87 -5.70 13.46
N THR A 49 6.18 -5.51 13.65
CA THR A 49 6.91 -4.33 13.16
C THR A 49 6.86 -4.23 11.63
N TRP A 50 7.04 -5.36 10.93
CA TRP A 50 7.01 -5.41 9.47
C TRP A 50 5.59 -5.13 8.95
N PHE A 51 4.59 -5.72 9.60
CA PHE A 51 3.19 -5.47 9.29
C PHE A 51 2.80 -3.99 9.48
N LEU A 52 3.18 -3.37 10.60
CA LEU A 52 2.84 -1.98 10.90
C LEU A 52 3.51 -1.01 9.93
N MET A 53 4.73 -1.29 9.45
CA MET A 53 5.34 -0.49 8.39
C MET A 53 4.57 -0.61 7.08
N LEU A 54 4.32 -1.84 6.61
CA LEU A 54 3.53 -2.06 5.40
C LEU A 54 2.15 -1.38 5.47
N LEU A 55 1.50 -1.49 6.62
CA LEU A 55 0.21 -0.87 6.88
C LEU A 55 0.29 0.67 6.85
N THR A 56 1.29 1.26 7.50
CA THR A 56 1.51 2.71 7.50
C THR A 56 1.66 3.25 6.09
N PHE A 57 2.50 2.61 5.27
CA PHE A 57 2.71 3.00 3.88
C PHE A 57 1.48 2.81 3.01
N TYR A 58 0.72 1.74 3.23
CA TYR A 58 -0.56 1.53 2.56
C TYR A 58 -1.59 2.64 2.89
N LEU A 59 -1.75 2.95 4.18
CA LEU A 59 -2.74 3.92 4.65
C LEU A 59 -2.42 5.34 4.15
N THR A 60 -1.17 5.78 4.31
CA THR A 60 -0.69 7.10 3.85
C THR A 60 -0.86 7.26 2.35
N SER A 61 -0.44 6.27 1.56
CA SER A 61 -0.65 6.25 0.11
C SER A 61 -2.13 6.32 -0.28
N SER A 62 -2.98 5.56 0.41
CA SER A 62 -4.44 5.58 0.17
C SER A 62 -5.07 6.95 0.45
N ILE A 63 -4.58 7.65 1.47
CA ILE A 63 -5.03 8.99 1.85
C ILE A 63 -4.65 10.00 0.77
N ILE A 64 -3.38 10.01 0.34
CA ILE A 64 -2.87 10.90 -0.71
C ILE A 64 -3.66 10.71 -2.02
N THR A 65 -3.87 9.46 -2.44
CA THR A 65 -4.65 9.17 -3.66
C THR A 65 -6.08 9.70 -3.58
N LYS A 66 -6.70 9.64 -2.40
CA LYS A 66 -8.05 10.17 -2.20
C LYS A 66 -8.08 11.69 -2.29
N TYR A 67 -7.11 12.38 -1.68
CA TYR A 67 -7.03 13.85 -1.75
C TYR A 67 -6.91 14.35 -3.19
N LYS A 68 -6.10 13.69 -4.04
CA LYS A 68 -6.00 14.03 -5.46
C LYS A 68 -7.32 13.88 -6.21
N LYS A 69 -8.06 12.78 -5.98
CA LYS A 69 -9.39 12.57 -6.61
C LYS A 69 -10.35 13.70 -6.26
N GLN A 70 -10.34 14.16 -5.01
CA GLN A 70 -11.17 15.29 -4.56
C GLN A 70 -10.73 16.62 -5.19
N ALA A 71 -9.42 16.89 -5.29
CA ALA A 71 -8.91 18.12 -5.88
C ALA A 71 -9.15 18.25 -7.40
N LYS A 72 -9.38 17.13 -8.10
CA LYS A 72 -9.60 17.08 -9.56
C LYS A 72 -11.09 17.05 -9.99
N SER A 73 -12.02 17.32 -9.08
CA SER A 73 -13.45 16.97 -9.19
C SER A 73 -14.29 17.74 -10.23
N PHE A 74 -13.72 18.22 -11.34
CA PHE A 74 -14.53 18.83 -12.42
C PHE A 74 -14.19 18.37 -13.85
N VAL A 75 -12.97 17.89 -14.14
CA VAL A 75 -12.54 17.68 -15.55
C VAL A 75 -12.15 16.23 -15.88
N ILE A 76 -11.75 15.41 -14.90
CA ILE A 76 -11.06 14.13 -15.19
C ILE A 76 -11.91 12.88 -14.87
N ASP A 77 -12.96 13.02 -14.06
CA ASP A 77 -13.75 11.88 -13.55
C ASP A 77 -14.51 11.12 -14.65
N LYS A 78 -14.71 11.73 -15.84
CA LYS A 78 -15.33 11.07 -17.00
C LYS A 78 -14.37 10.19 -17.83
N PHE A 79 -13.05 10.32 -17.67
CA PHE A 79 -12.07 9.65 -18.55
C PHE A 79 -11.19 8.60 -17.86
N GLN A 80 -11.08 8.59 -16.53
CA GLN A 80 -10.32 7.56 -15.82
C GLN A 80 -11.26 6.48 -15.28
N LYS A 81 -11.35 5.34 -15.98
CA LYS A 81 -11.90 4.09 -15.42
C LYS A 81 -11.20 3.81 -14.09
N GLY A 82 -11.93 3.98 -12.98
CA GLY A 82 -11.65 3.55 -11.61
C GLY A 82 -10.18 3.44 -11.19
N GLY A 83 -9.61 4.50 -10.59
CA GLY A 83 -8.29 4.47 -9.94
C GLY A 83 -8.25 3.67 -8.62
N GLN A 84 -8.80 2.46 -8.61
CA GLN A 84 -8.66 1.48 -7.54
C GLN A 84 -7.43 0.63 -7.84
N ARG A 85 -6.61 0.33 -6.82
CA ARG A 85 -5.51 -0.63 -6.99
C ARG A 85 -6.08 -2.03 -7.15
N ASP A 86 -5.63 -2.75 -8.17
CA ASP A 86 -6.09 -4.11 -8.46
C ASP A 86 -5.08 -5.17 -7.97
N ILE A 87 -5.35 -6.44 -8.26
CA ILE A 87 -4.49 -7.56 -7.87
C ILE A 87 -3.07 -7.38 -8.42
N GLY A 88 -2.95 -6.97 -9.69
CA GLY A 88 -1.66 -6.81 -10.35
C GLY A 88 -0.81 -5.75 -9.67
N GLN A 89 -1.41 -4.60 -9.34
CA GLN A 89 -0.72 -3.54 -8.62
C GLN A 89 -0.36 -3.92 -7.17
N VAL A 90 -1.23 -4.66 -6.47
CA VAL A 90 -0.95 -5.13 -5.11
C VAL A 90 0.22 -6.11 -5.09
N LEU A 91 0.23 -7.07 -6.02
CA LEU A 91 1.32 -8.03 -6.14
C LEU A 91 2.63 -7.35 -6.55
N ALA A 92 2.60 -6.50 -7.58
CA ALA A 92 3.79 -5.77 -8.04
C ALA A 92 4.42 -4.95 -6.90
N ASN A 93 3.60 -4.29 -6.08
CA ASN A 93 4.10 -3.45 -4.99
C ASN A 93 4.49 -4.23 -3.73
N GLY A 94 3.86 -5.39 -3.49
CA GLY A 94 4.00 -6.14 -2.23
C GLY A 94 4.90 -7.36 -2.30
N LEU A 95 5.17 -7.91 -3.49
CA LEU A 95 5.86 -9.19 -3.61
C LEU A 95 7.33 -9.12 -3.20
N ILE A 96 8.05 -8.05 -3.55
CA ILE A 96 9.45 -7.88 -3.11
C ILE A 96 9.51 -7.77 -1.58
N ALA A 97 8.61 -7.02 -0.96
CA ALA A 97 8.51 -6.93 0.49
C ALA A 97 8.25 -8.32 1.12
N LEU A 98 7.36 -9.12 0.53
CA LEU A 98 7.12 -10.50 0.98
C LEU A 98 8.36 -11.39 0.86
N ILE A 99 9.08 -11.30 -0.26
CA ILE A 99 10.32 -12.05 -0.48
C ILE A 99 11.35 -11.71 0.60
N MET A 100 11.48 -10.43 0.97
CA MET A 100 12.39 -10.01 2.03
C MET A 100 12.02 -10.62 3.39
N VAL A 101 10.72 -10.69 3.73
CA VAL A 101 10.26 -11.38 4.95
C VAL A 101 10.64 -12.86 4.94
N ILE A 102 10.46 -13.54 3.81
CA ILE A 102 10.79 -14.97 3.66
C ILE A 102 12.30 -15.18 3.78
N LEU A 103 13.11 -14.36 3.12
CA LEU A 103 14.56 -14.45 3.18
C LEU A 103 15.07 -14.19 4.60
N GLU A 104 14.50 -13.22 5.31
CA GLU A 104 14.83 -12.98 6.72
C GLU A 104 14.55 -14.22 7.58
N ASN A 105 13.44 -14.91 7.32
CA ASN A 105 13.08 -16.12 8.07
C ASN A 105 14.05 -17.28 7.84
N ILE A 106 14.69 -17.34 6.68
CA ILE A 106 15.62 -18.42 6.30
C ILE A 106 17.04 -18.09 6.77
N TYR A 107 17.48 -16.85 6.56
CA TYR A 107 18.88 -16.45 6.71
C TYR A 107 19.15 -15.62 7.98
N SER A 108 18.11 -15.12 8.67
CA SER A 108 18.20 -14.36 9.93
C SER A 108 19.21 -13.20 9.87
N SER A 109 19.05 -12.31 8.90
CA SER A 109 20.03 -11.26 8.59
C SER A 109 19.34 -9.93 8.29
N GLU A 110 19.61 -8.93 9.12
CA GLU A 110 18.97 -7.60 9.08
C GLU A 110 18.99 -6.88 7.72
N ILE A 111 19.87 -7.28 6.80
CA ILE A 111 19.87 -6.80 5.41
C ILE A 111 18.51 -6.97 4.71
N PHE A 112 17.75 -8.01 5.04
CA PHE A 112 16.43 -8.24 4.46
C PHE A 112 15.40 -7.26 5.01
N PHE A 113 15.52 -6.84 6.27
CA PHE A 113 14.70 -5.76 6.81
C PHE A 113 14.97 -4.43 6.11
N ALA A 114 16.25 -4.11 5.87
CA ALA A 114 16.61 -2.94 5.07
C ALA A 114 16.06 -3.03 3.64
N GLY A 115 16.16 -4.21 3.01
CA GLY A 115 15.57 -4.49 1.69
C GLY A 115 14.04 -4.33 1.67
N PHE A 116 13.35 -4.74 2.72
CA PHE A 116 11.91 -4.57 2.89
C PHE A 116 11.52 -3.08 2.97
N ILE A 117 12.22 -2.31 3.80
CA ILE A 117 12.01 -0.87 3.92
C ILE A 117 12.27 -0.21 2.57
N GLY A 118 13.38 -0.55 1.89
CA GLY A 118 13.72 -0.03 0.57
C GLY A 118 12.65 -0.35 -0.48
N ALA A 119 12.13 -1.58 -0.51
CA ALA A 119 11.07 -1.99 -1.42
C ALA A 119 9.79 -1.17 -1.20
N ILE A 120 9.34 -1.06 0.06
CA ILE A 120 8.11 -0.31 0.36
C ILE A 120 8.31 1.19 0.14
N ALA A 121 9.46 1.75 0.50
CA ALA A 121 9.80 3.14 0.26
C ALA A 121 9.80 3.46 -1.25
N THR A 122 10.34 2.57 -2.08
CA THR A 122 10.38 2.75 -3.54
C THR A 122 8.97 2.84 -4.14
N VAL A 123 8.11 1.87 -3.83
CA VAL A 123 6.73 1.86 -4.36
C VAL A 123 5.87 2.97 -3.76
N THR A 124 6.18 3.39 -2.53
CA THR A 124 5.54 4.55 -1.89
C THR A 124 5.98 5.84 -2.58
N ALA A 125 7.27 6.02 -2.88
CA ALA A 125 7.80 7.19 -3.56
C ALA A 125 7.22 7.33 -4.98
N ASP A 126 7.09 6.24 -5.74
CA ASP A 126 6.41 6.24 -7.04
C ASP A 126 4.95 6.70 -6.92
N THR A 127 4.22 6.18 -5.94
CA THR A 127 2.84 6.57 -5.67
C THR A 127 2.75 8.06 -5.25
N TRP A 128 3.57 8.50 -4.31
CA TRP A 128 3.50 9.88 -3.80
C TRP A 128 3.97 10.90 -4.83
N GLY A 129 5.05 10.60 -5.56
CA GLY A 129 5.61 11.48 -6.58
C GLY A 129 4.63 11.73 -7.73
N THR A 130 3.97 10.68 -8.22
CA THR A 130 2.95 10.82 -9.27
C THR A 130 1.70 11.56 -8.78
N GLU A 131 1.27 11.33 -7.55
CA GLU A 131 0.08 11.94 -6.98
C GLU A 131 0.28 13.42 -6.59
N LEU A 132 1.37 13.75 -5.89
CA LEU A 132 1.73 15.11 -5.48
C LEU A 132 2.23 15.97 -6.65
N GLY A 133 3.02 15.40 -7.57
CA GLY A 133 3.54 16.12 -8.73
C GLY A 133 2.42 16.67 -9.60
N ILE A 134 1.31 15.94 -9.72
CA ILE A 134 0.12 16.39 -10.46
C ILE A 134 -0.61 17.54 -9.75
N LEU A 135 -0.68 17.53 -8.42
CA LEU A 135 -1.31 18.61 -7.66
C LEU A 135 -0.52 19.92 -7.78
N SER A 136 0.82 19.86 -7.78
CA SER A 136 1.67 21.04 -7.96
C SER A 136 1.47 21.75 -9.30
N LYS A 137 1.28 20.98 -10.39
CA LYS A 137 1.03 21.55 -11.73
C LYS A 137 -0.34 22.21 -11.83
N HIS A 138 -1.34 21.75 -11.07
CA HIS A 138 -2.67 22.37 -11.08
C HIS A 138 -2.68 23.74 -10.39
N SER A 139 -1.96 23.91 -9.27
CA SER A 139 -1.92 25.21 -8.57
C SER A 139 -1.20 26.31 -9.36
N GLN A 140 -0.26 25.93 -10.23
CA GLN A 140 0.43 26.87 -11.13
C GLN A 140 -0.48 27.40 -12.25
N PHE A 141 -1.40 26.57 -12.77
CA PHE A 141 -2.35 27.02 -13.80
C PHE A 141 -3.48 27.88 -13.24
N SER A 142 -3.92 27.65 -12.00
CA SER A 142 -4.99 28.47 -11.37
C SER A 142 -4.52 29.82 -10.83
N SER A 143 -3.22 30.10 -10.86
CA SER A 143 -2.63 31.40 -10.44
C SER A 143 -2.22 32.28 -11.62
N GLN A 144 -2.48 31.84 -12.86
CA GLN A 144 -2.25 32.60 -14.10
C GLN A 144 -3.54 33.10 -14.76
N HIS A 145 -4.68 33.04 -14.07
CA HIS A 145 -5.96 33.61 -14.51
C HIS A 145 -6.56 34.50 -13.42
#